data_AF-A0A0J6WKL9-F1
#
_entry.id   AF-A0A0J6WKL9-F1
#
_cell.length_a   1.000
_cell.length_b   1.000
_cell.length_c   1.000
_cell.angle_alpha   90.00
_cell.angle_beta   90.00
_cell.angle_gamma   90.00
#
_symmetry.space_group_name_H-M   'P 1'
#
loop_
_entity.id
_entity.type
_entity.pdbx_description
1 polymer ?
#
loop_
_entity_poly.entity_id
_entity_poly.type
_entity_poly.pdbx_seq_one_letter_code
_entity_poly.pdbx_strand_id
1 'polypeptide(L)'
;MADKKPATAKAPAKKVAATKLPAKKTARKPVKYATPQVDPRRKPRTAAPRTTPRIAADDPLSLHRVEYLSSVFSRAQLARWIGVSPSQTSRWASGQERPGPAAAPALIDLEHVYSRARLVWGGDTARVWLESPNVFLSGARPLDVLLTDGVAPVLEALDAEMWGGAA
;
A
#
# COMPACT_ATOMS: atom_id res chain seq x y z
N MET A 1 -19.76 -62.30 4.03
CA MET A 1 -21.19 -62.13 3.74
C MET A 1 -21.45 -60.65 3.51
N ALA A 2 -21.90 -60.34 2.29
CA ALA A 2 -22.53 -59.13 1.76
C ALA A 2 -21.88 -57.77 2.08
N ASP A 3 -21.23 -57.11 1.11
CA ASP A 3 -21.86 -56.34 0.02
C ASP A 3 -22.86 -55.29 0.52
N LYS A 4 -22.45 -54.02 0.46
CA LYS A 4 -23.19 -52.98 -0.29
C LYS A 4 -22.43 -51.66 -0.34
N LYS A 5 -21.81 -51.43 -1.50
CA LYS A 5 -21.73 -50.10 -2.13
C LYS A 5 -23.10 -49.79 -2.73
N PRO A 6 -23.58 -48.54 -2.70
CA PRO A 6 -23.84 -47.82 -3.95
C PRO A 6 -23.39 -46.33 -3.86
N ALA A 7 -22.64 -45.82 -4.84
CA ALA A 7 -23.13 -45.16 -6.06
C ALA A 7 -23.21 -43.62 -5.86
N THR A 8 -22.19 -42.89 -6.32
CA THR A 8 -22.25 -41.99 -7.49
C THR A 8 -23.40 -40.97 -7.48
N ALA A 9 -23.04 -39.71 -7.25
CA ALA A 9 -23.74 -38.56 -7.84
C ALA A 9 -22.69 -37.62 -8.44
N LYS A 10 -22.63 -37.62 -9.77
CA LYS A 10 -21.84 -36.75 -10.64
C LYS A 10 -22.83 -35.75 -11.25
N ALA A 11 -22.64 -34.46 -11.03
CA ALA A 11 -23.35 -33.39 -11.74
C ALA A 11 -22.56 -32.06 -11.60
N PRO A 12 -22.70 -31.09 -12.51
CA PRO A 12 -21.90 -31.09 -13.74
C PRO A 12 -21.03 -29.83 -13.90
N ALA A 13 -19.96 -29.98 -14.68
CA ALA A 13 -19.11 -28.90 -15.15
C ALA A 13 -19.91 -27.88 -15.98
N LYS A 14 -19.94 -26.62 -15.52
CA LYS A 14 -20.41 -25.49 -16.31
C LYS A 14 -19.37 -25.15 -17.38
N LYS A 15 -19.65 -25.56 -18.63
CA LYS A 15 -19.00 -25.03 -19.82
C LYS A 15 -19.37 -23.54 -19.95
N VAL A 16 -18.40 -22.65 -19.73
CA VAL A 16 -18.54 -21.24 -20.13
C VAL A 16 -18.21 -21.19 -21.61
N ALA A 17 -19.25 -20.97 -22.42
CA ALA A 17 -19.16 -20.86 -23.86
C ALA A 17 -18.34 -19.62 -24.24
N ALA A 18 -17.32 -19.83 -25.07
CA ALA A 18 -16.58 -18.77 -25.75
C ALA A 18 -17.54 -18.01 -26.69
N THR A 19 -17.96 -16.82 -26.28
CA THR A 19 -18.73 -15.92 -27.12
C THR A 19 -17.76 -15.22 -28.07
N LYS A 20 -17.76 -15.67 -29.33
CA LYS A 20 -17.07 -15.00 -30.44
C LYS A 20 -17.70 -13.63 -30.66
N LEU A 21 -16.95 -12.55 -30.41
CA LEU A 21 -17.32 -11.22 -30.87
C LEU A 21 -17.21 -11.16 -32.41
N PRO A 22 -18.21 -10.63 -33.13
CA PRO A 22 -18.11 -10.45 -34.57
C PRO A 22 -17.15 -9.30 -34.90
N ALA A 23 -16.13 -9.62 -35.71
CA ALA A 23 -15.20 -8.65 -36.29
C ALA A 23 -15.95 -7.71 -37.26
N LYS A 24 -16.21 -6.47 -36.83
CA LYS A 24 -16.63 -5.39 -37.74
C LYS A 24 -15.44 -4.99 -38.62
N LYS A 25 -15.43 -5.47 -39.86
CA LYS A 25 -14.63 -4.93 -40.96
C LYS A 25 -15.14 -3.52 -41.29
N THR A 26 -14.53 -2.49 -40.72
CA THR A 26 -14.63 -1.13 -41.26
C THR A 26 -13.43 -0.91 -42.17
N ALA A 27 -13.66 -1.01 -43.48
CA ALA A 27 -12.70 -0.60 -44.50
C ALA A 27 -12.36 0.89 -44.31
N ARG A 28 -11.13 1.18 -43.87
CA ARG A 28 -10.61 2.55 -43.82
C ARG A 28 -10.14 2.91 -45.23
N LYS A 29 -10.73 3.95 -45.82
CA LYS A 29 -10.28 4.56 -47.08
C LYS A 29 -8.82 5.04 -46.91
N PRO A 30 -7.96 4.94 -47.93
CA PRO A 30 -6.58 5.43 -47.82
C PRO A 30 -6.57 6.95 -47.68
N VAL A 31 -6.04 7.43 -46.55
CA VAL A 31 -5.70 8.84 -46.35
C VAL A 31 -4.47 9.12 -47.21
N LYS A 32 -4.60 10.04 -48.16
CA LYS A 32 -3.46 10.55 -48.93
C LYS A 32 -2.54 11.30 -47.97
N TYR A 33 -1.33 10.80 -47.73
CA TYR A 33 -0.30 11.53 -47.02
C TYR A 33 0.19 12.66 -47.93
N ALA A 34 -0.25 13.89 -47.66
CA ALA A 34 0.46 15.07 -48.12
C ALA A 34 1.75 15.17 -47.30
N THR A 35 2.89 15.22 -47.98
CA THR A 35 4.21 15.43 -47.37
C THR A 35 4.18 16.72 -46.55
N PRO A 36 4.51 16.70 -45.24
CA PRO A 36 4.61 17.94 -44.47
C PRO A 36 5.80 18.74 -45.00
N GLN A 37 5.55 19.92 -45.57
CA GLN A 37 6.64 20.87 -45.82
C GLN A 37 7.19 21.34 -44.47
N VAL A 38 8.44 20.96 -44.19
CA VAL A 38 9.20 21.40 -43.03
C VAL A 38 9.64 22.84 -43.29
N ASP A 39 9.12 23.79 -42.51
CA ASP A 39 9.58 25.19 -42.53
C ASP A 39 11.02 25.26 -41.99
N PRO A 40 12.02 25.65 -42.80
CA PRO A 40 13.42 25.68 -42.40
C PRO A 40 13.75 26.76 -41.37
N ARG A 41 12.80 27.65 -40.99
CA ARG A 41 13.03 28.73 -40.02
C ARG A 41 12.72 28.35 -38.57
N ARG A 42 12.26 27.13 -38.30
CA ARG A 42 11.93 26.70 -36.94
C ARG A 42 13.22 26.34 -36.18
N LYS A 43 13.70 27.26 -35.34
CA LYS A 43 14.81 26.99 -34.41
C LYS A 43 14.53 25.72 -33.60
N PRO A 44 15.50 24.80 -33.44
CA PRO A 44 15.30 23.59 -32.65
C PRO A 44 14.92 24.00 -31.23
N ARG A 45 13.71 23.62 -30.81
CA ARG A 45 13.27 23.80 -29.43
C ARG A 45 14.17 22.92 -28.59
N THR A 46 15.14 23.51 -27.90
CA THR A 46 16.02 22.81 -26.96
C THR A 46 15.13 22.01 -26.03
N ALA A 47 15.18 20.68 -26.13
CA ALA A 47 14.40 19.82 -25.27
C ALA A 47 14.88 20.08 -23.84
N ALA A 48 14.01 20.62 -22.99
CA ALA A 48 14.28 20.72 -21.56
C ALA A 48 14.72 19.32 -21.08
N PRO A 49 15.73 19.24 -20.19
CA PRO A 49 16.19 17.95 -19.69
C PRO A 49 14.99 17.21 -19.12
N ARG A 50 14.70 16.02 -19.66
CA ARG A 50 13.69 15.12 -19.10
C ARG A 50 14.21 14.80 -17.71
N THR A 51 13.63 15.39 -16.67
CA THR A 51 13.89 15.01 -15.29
C THR A 51 13.53 13.53 -15.24
N THR A 52 14.54 12.66 -15.25
CA THR A 52 14.34 11.26 -14.90
C THR A 52 13.64 11.31 -13.55
N PRO A 53 12.45 10.70 -13.39
CA PRO A 53 11.85 10.63 -12.08
C PRO A 53 12.92 10.01 -11.20
N ARG A 54 13.35 10.72 -10.14
CA ARG A 54 14.23 10.12 -9.15
C ARG A 54 13.51 8.85 -8.74
N ILE A 55 14.05 7.70 -9.13
CA ILE A 55 13.56 6.42 -8.68
C ILE A 55 13.72 6.53 -7.17
N ALA A 56 12.61 6.76 -6.45
CA ALA A 56 12.62 6.79 -5.00
C ALA A 56 13.37 5.55 -4.57
N ALA A 57 14.35 5.70 -3.67
CA ALA A 57 15.17 4.58 -3.22
C ALA A 57 14.25 3.41 -2.89
N ASP A 58 14.39 2.33 -3.65
CA ASP A 58 13.50 1.19 -3.57
C ASP A 58 13.76 0.51 -2.23
N ASP A 59 12.80 0.58 -1.31
CA ASP A 59 12.93 -0.07 -0.01
C ASP A 59 12.65 -1.58 -0.17
N PRO A 60 13.68 -2.44 -0.08
CA PRO A 60 13.51 -3.87 -0.28
C PRO A 60 12.65 -4.53 0.81
N LEU A 61 12.49 -3.89 1.97
CA LEU A 61 11.72 -4.40 3.09
C LEU A 61 10.24 -4.00 3.04
N SER A 62 9.83 -3.17 2.07
CA SER A 62 8.48 -2.62 1.99
C SER A 62 7.38 -3.69 1.98
N LEU A 63 7.56 -4.80 1.25
CA LEU A 63 6.61 -5.91 1.21
C LEU A 63 6.46 -6.55 2.59
N HIS A 64 7.59 -6.97 3.18
CA HIS A 64 7.61 -7.60 4.50
C HIS A 64 7.01 -6.69 5.57
N ARG A 65 7.29 -5.39 5.51
CA ARG A 65 6.72 -4.41 6.44
C ARG A 65 5.21 -4.36 6.33
N VAL A 66 4.68 -4.26 5.10
CA VAL A 66 3.23 -4.20 4.88
C VAL A 66 2.56 -5.52 5.29
N GLU A 67 3.15 -6.67 5.00
CA GLU A 67 2.67 -7.98 5.44
C GLU A 67 2.64 -8.08 6.97
N TYR A 68 3.74 -7.70 7.63
CA TYR A 68 3.85 -7.72 9.08
C TYR A 68 2.80 -6.81 9.73
N LEU A 69 2.75 -5.54 9.32
CA LEU A 69 1.76 -4.58 9.81
C LEU A 69 0.33 -5.03 9.52
N SER A 70 0.07 -5.72 8.39
CA SER A 70 -1.25 -6.27 8.06
C SER A 70 -1.64 -7.48 8.90
N SER A 71 -0.69 -8.13 9.58
CA SER A 71 -0.98 -9.20 10.53
C SER A 71 -1.38 -8.65 11.91
N VAL A 72 -0.92 -7.44 12.24
CA VAL A 72 -1.19 -6.74 13.50
C VAL A 72 -2.42 -5.84 13.39
N PHE A 73 -2.52 -5.09 12.29
CA PHE A 73 -3.56 -4.12 12.02
C PHE A 73 -4.35 -4.53 10.79
N SER A 74 -5.65 -4.19 10.77
CA SER A 74 -6.42 -4.43 9.55
C SER A 74 -5.91 -3.54 8.41
N ARG A 75 -5.93 -4.06 7.18
CA ARG A 75 -5.59 -3.28 5.98
C ARG A 75 -6.39 -1.99 5.85
N ALA A 76 -7.66 -2.02 6.29
CA ALA A 76 -8.51 -0.83 6.32
C ALA A 76 -8.01 0.22 7.33
N GLN A 77 -7.47 -0.17 8.48
CA GLN A 77 -6.85 0.76 9.43
C GLN A 77 -5.59 1.38 8.82
N LEU A 78 -4.69 0.57 8.29
CA LEU A 78 -3.46 1.05 7.64
C LEU A 78 -3.79 2.05 6.51
N ALA A 79 -4.77 1.72 5.68
CA ALA A 79 -5.21 2.58 4.59
C ALA A 79 -5.72 3.95 5.08
N ARG A 80 -6.56 3.96 6.13
CA ARG A 80 -7.05 5.20 6.73
C ARG A 80 -5.93 6.06 7.30
N TRP A 81 -4.98 5.44 8.00
CA TRP A 81 -3.87 6.15 8.62
C TRP A 81 -2.93 6.76 7.58
N ILE A 82 -2.56 6.00 6.57
CA ILE A 82 -1.61 6.46 5.54
C ILE A 82 -2.29 7.39 4.51
N GLY A 83 -3.63 7.51 4.55
CA GLY A 83 -4.39 8.34 3.60
C GLY A 83 -4.48 7.73 2.20
N VAL A 84 -4.57 6.40 2.10
CA VAL A 84 -4.65 5.66 0.84
C VAL A 84 -5.88 4.77 0.77
N SER A 85 -6.19 4.23 -0.40
CA SER A 85 -7.30 3.28 -0.53
C SER A 85 -6.96 1.90 0.06
N PRO A 86 -7.93 1.16 0.63
CA PRO A 86 -7.71 -0.22 1.08
C PRO A 86 -7.19 -1.14 -0.03
N SER A 87 -7.65 -0.94 -1.27
CA SER A 87 -7.17 -1.68 -2.44
C SER A 87 -5.67 -1.50 -2.67
N GLN A 88 -5.14 -0.30 -2.42
CA GLN A 88 -3.71 -0.01 -2.55
C GLN A 88 -2.89 -0.77 -1.51
N THR A 89 -3.34 -0.79 -0.24
CA THR A 89 -2.69 -1.60 0.81
C THR A 89 -2.72 -3.09 0.50
N SER A 90 -3.78 -3.59 -0.15
CA SER A 90 -3.85 -4.97 -0.61
C SER A 90 -2.85 -5.26 -1.72
N ARG A 91 -2.66 -4.34 -2.68
CA ARG A 91 -1.66 -4.48 -3.76
C ARG A 91 -0.25 -4.52 -3.20
N TRP A 92 0.04 -3.66 -2.22
CA TRP A 92 1.31 -3.66 -1.50
C TRP A 92 1.58 -4.97 -0.77
N ALA A 93 0.61 -5.49 -0.02
CA ALA A 93 0.73 -6.76 0.68
C ALA A 93 0.90 -7.97 -0.25
N SER A 94 0.53 -7.84 -1.53
CA SER A 94 0.69 -8.87 -2.56
C SER A 94 1.93 -8.67 -3.46
N GLY A 95 2.73 -7.63 -3.19
CA GLY A 95 3.90 -7.26 -3.98
C GLY A 95 3.61 -6.74 -5.40
N GLN A 96 2.34 -6.52 -5.75
CA GLN A 96 1.93 -6.02 -7.07
C GLN A 96 2.28 -4.53 -7.26
N GLU A 97 2.40 -3.80 -6.16
CA GLU A 97 2.73 -2.38 -6.11
C GLU A 97 3.60 -2.15 -4.87
N ARG A 98 4.41 -1.09 -4.86
CA ARG A 98 5.16 -0.69 -3.67
C ARG A 98 4.62 0.62 -3.10
N PRO A 99 4.76 0.84 -1.77
CA PRO A 99 4.43 2.12 -1.18
C PRO A 99 5.24 3.25 -1.81
N GLY A 100 4.56 4.32 -2.21
CA GLY A 100 5.21 5.51 -2.77
C GLY A 100 5.94 6.36 -1.72
N PRO A 101 6.62 7.44 -2.13
CA PRO A 101 7.47 8.24 -1.25
C PRO A 101 6.74 8.94 -0.09
N ALA A 102 5.42 9.10 -0.18
CA ALA A 102 4.60 9.62 0.93
C ALA A 102 4.20 8.52 1.93
N ALA A 103 3.97 7.30 1.45
CA ALA A 103 3.45 6.20 2.26
C ALA A 103 4.57 5.36 2.91
N ALA A 104 5.72 5.22 2.23
CA ALA A 104 6.82 4.41 2.72
C ALA A 104 7.38 4.92 4.07
N PRO A 105 7.63 6.22 4.27
CA PRO A 105 8.08 6.73 5.58
C PRO A 105 7.06 6.46 6.69
N ALA A 106 5.77 6.74 6.45
CA ALA A 106 4.71 6.50 7.44
C ALA A 106 4.62 5.02 7.87
N LEU A 107 4.80 4.09 6.93
CA LEU A 107 4.86 2.66 7.25
C LEU A 107 6.09 2.32 8.10
N ILE A 108 7.26 2.86 7.76
CA ILE A 108 8.51 2.68 8.52
C ILE A 108 8.34 3.17 9.96
N ASP A 109 7.81 4.37 10.12
CA ASP A 109 7.61 5.00 11.42
C ASP A 109 6.62 4.20 12.28
N LEU A 110 5.51 3.74 11.69
CA LEU A 110 4.54 2.88 12.38
C LEU A 110 5.16 1.54 12.81
N GLU A 111 5.91 0.87 11.93
CA GLU A 111 6.60 -0.36 12.30
C GLU A 111 7.60 -0.11 13.43
N HIS A 112 8.34 0.98 13.37
CA HIS A 112 9.35 1.33 14.36
C HIS A 112 8.72 1.54 15.75
N VAL A 113 7.70 2.40 15.84
CA VAL A 113 7.00 2.67 17.11
C VAL A 113 6.36 1.39 17.65
N TYR A 114 5.63 0.64 16.83
CA TYR A 114 5.00 -0.61 17.27
C TYR A 114 6.05 -1.62 17.75
N SER A 115 7.18 -1.71 17.06
CA SER A 115 8.28 -2.60 17.43
C SER A 115 8.95 -2.21 18.74
N ARG A 116 9.06 -0.92 19.07
CA ARG A 116 9.56 -0.49 20.39
C ARG A 116 8.51 -0.74 21.47
N ALA A 117 7.25 -0.37 21.24
CA ALA A 117 6.17 -0.56 22.21
C ALA A 117 5.97 -2.04 22.60
N ARG A 118 6.07 -2.98 21.65
CA ARG A 118 5.94 -4.42 21.96
C ARG A 118 7.10 -4.97 22.80
N LEU A 119 8.26 -4.31 22.82
CA LEU A 119 9.37 -4.70 23.72
C LEU A 119 9.06 -4.34 25.17
N VAL A 120 8.24 -3.31 25.38
CA VAL A 120 7.85 -2.85 26.72
C VAL A 120 6.66 -3.66 27.24
N TRP A 121 5.62 -3.86 26.41
CA TRP A 121 4.34 -4.39 26.88
C TRP A 121 3.80 -5.62 26.13
N GLY A 122 4.50 -6.11 25.10
CA GLY A 122 3.98 -7.12 24.19
C GLY A 122 3.01 -6.57 23.14
N GLY A 123 2.61 -7.41 22.17
CA GLY A 123 1.89 -6.98 20.96
C GLY A 123 0.50 -6.40 21.21
N ASP A 124 -0.34 -7.12 21.97
CA ASP A 124 -1.72 -6.69 22.23
C ASP A 124 -1.77 -5.37 23.01
N THR A 125 -0.97 -5.26 24.07
CA THR A 125 -0.90 -4.04 24.89
C THR A 125 -0.28 -2.87 24.12
N ALA A 126 0.74 -3.12 23.28
CA ALA A 126 1.31 -2.09 22.42
C ALA A 126 0.26 -1.53 21.43
N ARG A 127 -0.62 -2.39 20.90
CA ARG A 127 -1.73 -1.94 20.06
C ARG A 127 -2.71 -1.07 20.85
N VAL A 128 -3.10 -1.50 22.04
CA VAL A 128 -4.00 -0.71 22.90
C VAL A 128 -3.40 0.65 23.21
N TRP A 129 -2.12 0.71 23.58
CA TRP A 129 -1.41 1.96 23.85
C TRP A 129 -1.44 2.92 22.65
N LEU A 130 -1.15 2.41 21.45
CA LEU A 130 -1.18 3.20 20.21
C LEU A 130 -2.57 3.81 19.90
N GLU A 131 -3.65 3.10 20.26
CA GLU A 131 -5.03 3.50 20.00
C GLU A 131 -5.68 4.24 21.19
N SER A 132 -4.97 4.43 22.31
CA SER A 132 -5.50 5.05 23.53
C SER A 132 -5.04 6.50 23.71
N PRO A 133 -5.84 7.36 24.38
CA PRO A 133 -5.39 8.68 24.81
C PRO A 133 -4.11 8.58 25.66
N ASN A 134 -3.10 9.39 25.34
CA ASN A 134 -1.81 9.38 26.05
C ASN A 134 -1.54 10.73 26.74
N VAL A 135 -1.13 10.70 28.01
CA VAL A 135 -0.90 11.90 28.83
C VAL A 135 0.27 12.74 28.34
N PHE A 136 1.35 12.11 27.86
CA PHE A 136 2.53 12.78 27.31
C PHE A 136 2.23 13.43 25.95
N LEU A 137 1.13 13.05 25.31
CA LEU A 137 0.64 13.61 24.05
C LEU A 137 -0.59 14.51 24.26
N SER A 138 -0.73 15.11 25.45
CA SER A 138 -1.85 16.00 25.78
C SER A 138 -3.24 15.36 25.58
N GLY A 139 -3.34 14.05 25.80
CA GLY A 139 -4.57 13.27 25.62
C GLY A 139 -4.81 12.81 24.19
N ALA A 140 -3.96 13.17 23.22
CA ALA A 140 -4.04 12.63 21.87
C ALA A 140 -3.62 11.14 21.85
N ARG A 141 -4.11 10.42 20.83
CA ARG A 141 -3.70 9.03 20.60
C ARG A 141 -2.34 9.01 19.90
N PRO A 142 -1.39 8.15 20.30
CA PRO A 142 -0.09 8.04 19.63
C PRO A 142 -0.20 7.81 18.13
N LEU A 143 -1.17 7.01 17.68
CA LEU A 143 -1.42 6.81 16.24
C LEU A 143 -1.84 8.07 15.49
N ASP A 144 -2.58 8.97 16.13
CA ASP A 144 -3.00 10.21 15.47
C ASP A 144 -1.80 11.17 15.36
N VAL A 145 -1.05 11.32 16.45
CA VAL A 145 0.17 12.15 16.50
C VAL A 145 1.22 11.65 15.50
N LEU A 146 1.37 10.34 15.36
CA LEU A 146 2.29 9.74 14.38
C LEU A 146 2.01 10.21 12.94
N LEU A 147 0.74 10.46 12.63
CA LEU A 147 0.30 10.86 11.29
C LEU A 147 0.33 12.36 11.06
N THR A 148 0.10 13.15 12.11
CA THR A 148 0.03 14.62 12.02
C THR A 148 1.37 15.29 12.29
N ASP A 149 2.09 14.83 13.31
CA ASP A 149 3.28 15.48 13.86
C ASP A 149 4.55 14.63 13.65
N GLY A 150 4.36 13.36 13.25
CA GLY A 150 5.43 12.43 12.93
C GLY A 150 5.90 11.59 14.13
N VAL A 151 7.00 10.86 13.92
CA VAL A 151 7.44 9.78 14.83
C VAL A 151 8.06 10.28 16.13
N ALA A 152 8.74 11.43 16.11
CA ALA A 152 9.52 11.94 17.24
C ALA A 152 8.72 12.09 18.55
N PRO A 153 7.60 12.84 18.60
CA PRO A 153 6.83 13.00 19.84
C PRO A 153 6.27 11.67 20.37
N VAL A 154 5.97 10.73 19.49
CA VAL A 154 5.47 9.40 19.88
C VAL A 154 6.56 8.56 20.54
N LEU A 155 7.80 8.65 20.03
CA LEU A 155 8.95 7.99 20.65
C LEU A 155 9.31 8.63 21.98
N GLU A 156 9.23 9.95 22.10
CA GLU A 156 9.45 10.66 23.37
C GLU A 156 8.42 10.24 24.42
N ALA A 157 7.14 10.14 24.05
CA ALA A 157 6.09 9.63 24.93
C ALA A 157 6.35 8.17 25.33
N LEU A 158 6.79 7.32 24.40
CA LEU A 158 7.14 5.94 24.70
C LEU A 158 8.32 5.83 25.67
N ASP A 159 9.35 6.65 25.48
CA ASP A 159 10.50 6.73 26.38
C ASP A 159 10.08 7.23 27.77
N ALA A 160 9.21 8.24 27.86
CA ALA A 160 8.70 8.74 29.14
C ALA A 160 7.92 7.67 29.94
N GLU A 161 7.15 6.82 29.26
CA GLU A 161 6.46 5.69 29.89
C GLU A 161 7.43 4.63 30.40
N MET A 162 8.49 4.33 29.63
CA MET A 162 9.51 3.34 30.01
C MET A 162 10.34 3.74 31.22
N TRP A 163 10.76 4.99 31.27
CA TRP A 163 11.64 5.50 32.33
C TRP A 163 10.86 6.04 33.53
N GLY A 164 9.52 5.91 33.53
CA GLY A 164 8.65 6.37 34.60
C GLY A 164 8.78 7.87 34.79
N GLY A 165 8.36 8.64 33.78
CA GLY A 165 8.19 10.09 33.81
C GLY A 165 9.03 10.81 34.85
N ALA A 166 10.33 11.00 34.57
CA ALA A 166 11.16 11.90 35.36
C ALA A 166 10.71 13.34 35.08
N ALA A 167 9.63 13.74 35.75
CA ALA A 167 9.16 15.12 35.90
C ALA A 167 9.22 15.48 37.38
#